data_AF-A0A7I7Z348-F1
#
_entry.id   AF-A0A7I7Z348-F1
#
_cell.length_a   1.000
_cell.length_b   1.000
_cell.length_c   1.000
_cell.angle_alpha   90.00
_cell.angle_beta   90.00
_cell.angle_gamma   90.00
#
_symmetry.space_group_name_H-M   'P 1'
#
loop_
_entity.id
_entity.type
_entity.pdbx_description
1 polymer ?
#
loop_
_entity_poly.entity_id
_entity_poly.type
_entity_poly.pdbx_seq_one_letter_code
_entity_poly.pdbx_strand_id
1 'polypeptide(L)'
;MVRKLREGERLLGEGKDLGEVCRHLEVSEQTWHRWRNQYGGMKAEDTKRLKELERENQRLKKLVAEQALDIDMLKEMSRGNW
;
A
#
# COMPACT_ATOMS: atom_id res chain seq x y z
N MET A 1 -1.60 12.58 -16.26
CA MET A 1 -2.64 12.89 -15.26
C MET A 1 -2.20 12.43 -13.85
N VAL A 2 -2.26 11.14 -13.51
CA VAL A 2 -1.85 10.63 -12.16
C VAL A 2 -0.43 11.05 -11.77
N ARG A 3 0.51 11.12 -12.73
CA ARG A 3 1.87 11.65 -12.49
C ARG A 3 1.88 13.13 -12.05
N LYS A 4 1.06 14.00 -12.66
CA LYS A 4 0.95 15.42 -12.29
C LYS A 4 0.28 15.58 -10.92
N LEU A 5 -0.72 14.75 -10.60
CA LEU A 5 -1.35 14.73 -9.28
C LEU A 5 -0.34 14.35 -8.18
N ARG A 6 0.48 13.32 -8.41
CA ARG A 6 1.54 12.91 -7.46
C ARG A 6 2.58 14.00 -7.25
N GLU A 7 3.02 14.62 -8.32
CA GLU A 7 3.99 15.71 -8.24
C GLU A 7 3.41 16.92 -7.50
N GLY A 8 2.16 17.28 -7.76
CA GLY A 8 1.51 18.36 -7.01
C GLY A 8 1.29 18.03 -5.54
N GLU A 9 0.92 16.79 -5.19
CA GLU A 9 0.78 16.36 -3.79
C GLU A 9 2.12 16.42 -3.04
N ARG A 10 3.22 16.10 -3.72
CA ARG A 10 4.58 16.22 -3.18
C ARG A 10 4.92 17.69 -2.89
N LEU A 11 4.72 18.58 -3.86
CA LEU A 11 5.00 20.01 -3.71
C LEU A 11 4.13 20.67 -2.62
N LEU A 12 2.86 20.28 -2.51
CA LEU A 12 1.99 20.69 -1.40
C LEU A 12 2.50 20.17 -0.05
N GLY A 13 2.98 18.93 0.01
CA GLY A 13 3.59 18.35 1.21
C GLY A 13 4.90 19.02 1.63
N GLU A 14 5.61 19.63 0.68
CA GLU A 14 6.80 20.45 0.89
C GLU A 14 6.45 21.91 1.31
N GLY A 15 5.17 22.24 1.41
CA GLY A 15 4.69 23.54 1.90
C GLY A 15 4.47 24.60 0.81
N LYS A 16 4.52 24.24 -0.48
CA LYS A 16 4.18 25.19 -1.57
C LYS A 16 2.68 25.49 -1.58
N ASP A 17 2.33 26.70 -2.02
CA ASP A 17 0.94 27.09 -2.19
C ASP A 17 0.29 26.40 -3.40
N LEU A 18 -1.03 26.17 -3.32
CA LEU A 18 -1.78 25.51 -4.38
C LEU A 18 -1.69 26.27 -5.72
N GLY A 19 -1.68 27.59 -5.69
CA GLY A 19 -1.55 28.41 -6.89
C GLY A 19 -0.19 28.23 -7.57
N GLU A 20 0.88 28.11 -6.79
CA GLU A 20 2.23 27.83 -7.29
C GLU A 20 2.32 26.43 -7.91
N VAL A 21 1.72 25.44 -7.26
CA VAL A 21 1.65 24.06 -7.75
C VAL A 21 0.86 23.98 -9.05
N CYS A 22 -0.29 24.63 -9.14
CA CYS A 22 -1.10 24.67 -10.36
C CYS A 22 -0.35 25.34 -11.52
N ARG A 23 0.37 26.43 -11.24
CA ARG A 23 1.21 27.13 -12.21
C ARG A 23 2.37 26.25 -12.68
N HIS A 24 3.07 25.58 -11.76
CA HIS A 24 4.16 24.65 -12.08
C HIS A 24 3.71 23.44 -12.90
N LEU A 25 2.51 22.94 -12.62
CA LEU A 25 1.92 21.81 -13.34
C LEU A 25 1.20 22.22 -14.64
N GLU A 26 1.12 23.52 -14.95
CA GLU A 26 0.41 24.10 -16.09
C GLU A 26 -1.07 23.67 -16.14
N VAL A 27 -1.76 23.74 -15.01
CA VAL A 27 -3.18 23.39 -14.88
C VAL A 27 -3.93 24.45 -14.09
N SER A 28 -5.24 24.54 -14.31
CA SER A 28 -6.11 25.35 -13.45
C SER A 28 -6.38 24.65 -12.11
N GLU A 29 -6.66 25.44 -11.08
CA GLU A 29 -7.08 24.91 -9.76
C GLU A 29 -8.36 24.06 -9.88
N GLN A 30 -9.29 24.45 -10.75
CA GLN A 30 -10.48 23.66 -11.05
C GLN A 30 -10.13 22.25 -11.57
N THR A 31 -9.15 22.18 -12.47
CA THR A 31 -8.63 20.91 -12.98
C THR A 31 -7.99 20.10 -11.86
N TRP A 32 -7.18 20.73 -11.02
CA TRP A 32 -6.58 20.12 -9.84
C TRP A 32 -7.60 19.53 -8.87
N HIS A 33 -8.68 20.26 -8.55
CA HIS A 33 -9.73 19.77 -7.66
C HIS A 33 -10.47 18.56 -8.26
N ARG A 34 -10.84 18.61 -9.55
CA ARG A 34 -11.45 17.46 -10.24
C ARG A 34 -10.55 16.24 -10.18
N TRP A 35 -9.27 16.45 -10.43
CA TRP A 35 -8.22 15.45 -10.39
C TRP A 35 -8.05 14.82 -9.01
N ARG A 36 -8.04 15.63 -7.96
CA ARG A 36 -7.95 15.15 -6.57
C ARG A 36 -9.20 14.36 -6.16
N ASN A 37 -10.38 14.80 -6.58
CA ASN A 37 -11.64 14.09 -6.30
C ASN A 37 -11.71 12.74 -7.01
N GLN A 38 -11.30 12.69 -8.29
CA GLN A 38 -11.42 11.48 -9.11
C GLN A 38 -10.30 10.45 -8.83
N TYR A 39 -9.10 10.90 -8.48
CA TYR A 39 -7.92 10.03 -8.39
C TYR A 39 -7.20 10.08 -7.05
N GLY A 40 -7.51 11.04 -6.16
CA GLY A 40 -6.89 11.13 -4.83
C GLY A 40 -7.31 9.99 -3.90
N GLY A 41 -8.56 9.52 -4.00
CA GLY A 41 -9.06 8.38 -3.22
C GLY A 41 -8.40 7.04 -3.60
N MET A 42 -8.00 6.89 -4.86
CA MET A 42 -7.37 5.68 -5.40
C MET A 42 -6.09 5.32 -4.63
N LYS A 43 -5.30 6.33 -4.22
CA LYS A 43 -4.06 6.16 -3.42
C LYS A 43 -4.33 5.69 -1.99
N ALA A 44 -5.41 6.19 -1.38
CA ALA A 44 -5.79 5.79 -0.02
C ALA A 44 -6.29 4.33 -0.02
N GLU A 45 -7.04 3.94 -1.05
CA GLU A 45 -7.51 2.58 -1.23
C GLU A 45 -6.35 1.60 -1.49
N ASP A 46 -5.42 1.95 -2.38
CA ASP A 46 -4.21 1.16 -2.65
C ASP A 46 -3.37 0.95 -1.39
N THR A 47 -3.18 2.02 -0.58
CA THR A 47 -2.44 1.94 0.68
C THR A 47 -3.15 1.06 1.71
N LYS A 48 -4.48 1.13 1.77
CA LYS A 48 -5.28 0.28 2.66
C LYS A 48 -5.16 -1.19 2.24
N ARG A 49 -5.29 -1.47 0.94
CA ARG A 49 -5.16 -2.82 0.38
C ARG A 49 -3.77 -3.40 0.60
N LEU A 50 -2.71 -2.59 0.46
CA LEU A 50 -1.35 -3.01 0.76
C LEU A 50 -1.19 -3.44 2.22
N LYS A 51 -1.68 -2.63 3.17
CA LYS A 51 -1.64 -2.97 4.60
C LYS A 51 -2.42 -4.23 4.94
N GLU A 52 -3.56 -4.45 4.29
CA GLU A 52 -4.35 -5.68 4.45
C GLU A 52 -3.59 -6.90 3.93
N LEU A 53 -2.98 -6.79 2.74
CA LEU A 53 -2.15 -7.86 2.17
C LEU A 53 -0.91 -8.16 3.03
N GLU A 54 -0.26 -7.15 3.59
CA GLU A 54 0.89 -7.33 4.50
C GLU A 54 0.49 -8.08 5.77
N ARG A 55 -0.65 -7.73 6.37
CA ARG A 55 -1.19 -8.43 7.55
C ARG A 55 -1.53 -9.88 7.24
N GLU A 56 -2.20 -10.12 6.11
CA GLU A 56 -2.56 -11.47 5.71
C GLU A 56 -1.31 -12.31 5.40
N ASN A 57 -0.31 -11.73 4.75
CA ASN A 57 0.98 -12.40 4.52
C ASN A 57 1.67 -12.79 5.83
N GLN A 58 1.67 -11.90 6.82
CA GLN A 58 2.22 -12.18 8.14
C GLN A 58 1.46 -13.32 8.84
N ARG A 59 0.13 -13.30 8.79
CA ARG A 59 -0.72 -14.36 9.33
C ARG A 59 -0.45 -15.71 8.66
N LEU A 60 -0.38 -15.73 7.33
CA LEU A 60 -0.11 -16.94 6.56
C LEU A 60 1.27 -17.51 6.86
N LYS A 61 2.30 -16.66 6.96
CA LYS A 61 3.66 -17.10 7.35
C LYS A 61 3.69 -17.77 8.71
N LYS A 62 2.96 -17.21 9.68
CA LYS A 62 2.85 -17.81 11.02
C LYS A 62 2.19 -19.18 10.96
N LEU A 63 1.06 -19.30 10.24
CA LEU A 63 0.35 -20.57 10.10
C LEU A 63 1.22 -21.64 9.45
N VAL A 64 1.96 -21.28 8.40
CA VAL A 64 2.87 -22.20 7.71
C VAL A 64 4.01 -22.65 8.63
N ALA A 65 4.56 -21.75 9.45
CA ALA A 65 5.61 -22.11 10.41
C ALA A 65 5.09 -23.09 11.49
N GLU A 66 3.89 -22.84 12.03
CA GLU A 66 3.25 -23.75 13.00
C GLU A 66 3.00 -25.13 12.38
N GLN A 67 2.44 -25.19 11.17
CA GLN A 67 2.23 -26.44 10.44
C GLN A 67 3.54 -27.19 10.16
N ALA A 68 4.61 -26.48 9.81
CA ALA A 68 5.91 -27.10 9.56
C ALA A 68 6.46 -27.77 10.84
N LEU A 69 6.33 -27.12 12.00
CA LEU A 69 6.73 -27.68 13.28
C LEU A 69 5.92 -28.94 13.64
N ASP A 70 4.60 -28.90 13.44
CA ASP A 70 3.73 -30.07 13.71
C ASP A 70 4.10 -31.25 12.80
N ILE A 71 4.35 -30.98 11.51
CA ILE A 71 4.78 -32.01 10.55
C ILE A 71 6.10 -32.64 10.98
N ASP A 72 7.07 -31.84 11.40
CA ASP A 72 8.39 -32.34 11.81
C ASP A 72 8.29 -33.19 13.09
N MET A 73 7.49 -32.76 14.07
CA MET A 73 7.22 -33.53 15.28
C MET A 73 6.56 -34.88 14.96
N LEU A 74 5.53 -34.88 14.10
CA LEU A 74 4.85 -36.10 13.68
C LEU A 74 5.81 -37.07 12.96
N LYS A 75 6.70 -36.56 12.10
CA LYS A 75 7.72 -37.38 11.44
C LYS A 75 8.71 -37.98 12.43
N GLU A 76 9.12 -37.24 13.45
CA GLU A 76 10.05 -37.71 14.47
C GLU A 76 9.42 -38.83 15.32
N MET A 77 8.17 -38.64 15.77
CA MET A 77 7.41 -39.68 16.47
C MET A 77 7.20 -40.95 15.63
N SER A 78 6.97 -40.78 14.32
CA SER A 78 6.79 -41.91 13.39
C SER A 78 8.08 -42.72 13.21
N ARG A 79 9.26 -42.10 13.37
CA ARG A 79 10.56 -42.76 13.24
C ARG A 79 10.98 -43.51 14.50
N GLY A 80 10.51 -43.10 15.69
CA GLY A 80 10.83 -43.73 16.97
C GLY A 80 10.00 -44.99 17.31
N ASN A 81 9.08 -45.39 16.43
CA ASN A 81 8.14 -46.50 16.65
C ASN A 81 8.58 -47.84 16.00
N TRP A 82 9.88 -48.03 15.77
CA TRP A 82 10.48 -49.28 15.29
C TRP A 82 11.74 -49.63 16.09
#